data_AF-W0RFB9-F1
#
_entry.id   AF-W0RFB9-F1
#
_cell.length_a   1.000
_cell.length_b   1.000
_cell.length_c   1.000
_cell.angle_alpha   90.00
_cell.angle_beta   90.00
_cell.angle_gamma   90.00
#
_symmetry.space_group_name_H-M   'P 1'
#
loop_
_entity.id
_entity.type
_entity.pdbx_description
1 polymer ?
#
loop_
_entity_poly.entity_id
_entity_poly.type
_entity_poly.pdbx_seq_one_letter_code
_entity_poly.pdbx_strand_id
1 'polypeptide(L)'
;MVTHPSPTRRRRRLVAVLTVAAALVVAAVLVARGRGAAAAAPTASAADGGAALSPRDAAQAPSGLAPAVWVAGTPGARVLRACADPNNLPFSDSTGAGFENHIAELLATELHARLEYTWWAQRRGYVRNTLAAGACDVLLGIPASFDRALRTRPYYRSTYVFVTQRGGPHVRSFDDPVLKRLRIGVSVVGDDYAATPPVHALLARDVPPDHLRGYTVYGDYREPAPPARVVDAVARGDVDVAIAWGPLAGYFAARAPRPLAVTPVSPQIDLPFLPFVFDIAMGVRRGDTALRDSLDAILVRRKPTIDSLLASYHVPRLDVAGP
;
A
#
# COMPACT_ATOMS: atom_id res chain seq x y z
N MET A 1 71.48 16.67 -6.34
CA MET A 1 70.25 16.96 -7.11
C MET A 1 69.47 15.66 -7.21
N VAL A 2 68.57 15.40 -6.25
CA VAL A 2 67.76 14.17 -6.17
C VAL A 2 66.31 14.61 -6.15
N THR A 3 65.57 14.27 -7.20
CA THR A 3 64.17 14.64 -7.39
C THR A 3 63.27 13.58 -6.74
N HIS A 4 62.56 13.96 -5.67
CA HIS A 4 61.51 13.12 -5.09
C HIS A 4 60.21 13.23 -5.91
N PRO A 5 59.53 12.11 -6.22
CA PRO A 5 58.31 12.12 -6.99
C PRO A 5 57.10 12.60 -6.17
N SER A 6 56.20 13.35 -6.81
CA SER A 6 55.06 14.01 -6.18
C SER A 6 53.99 13.03 -5.65
N PRO A 7 53.25 13.42 -4.58
CA PRO A 7 52.32 12.56 -3.84
C PRO A 7 51.07 12.10 -4.64
N THR A 8 50.85 12.63 -5.84
CA THR A 8 49.69 12.29 -6.69
C THR A 8 49.88 10.99 -7.48
N ARG A 9 51.12 10.54 -7.74
CA ARG A 9 51.38 9.27 -8.45
C ARG A 9 51.25 8.01 -7.58
N ARG A 10 51.47 8.11 -6.26
CA ARG A 10 51.32 6.96 -5.34
C ARG A 10 49.86 6.56 -5.12
N ARG A 11 48.93 7.53 -5.08
CA ARG A 11 47.49 7.24 -4.88
C ARG A 11 46.84 6.54 -6.08
N ARG A 12 47.27 6.82 -7.31
CA ARG A 12 46.73 6.15 -8.52
C ARG A 12 47.13 4.67 -8.63
N ARG A 13 48.30 4.27 -8.11
CA ARG A 13 48.73 2.85 -8.11
C ARG A 13 47.99 2.02 -7.05
N LEU A 14 47.59 2.61 -5.92
CA LEU A 14 46.84 1.88 -4.88
C LEU A 14 45.40 1.56 -5.31
N VAL A 15 44.74 2.47 -6.04
CA VAL A 15 43.36 2.29 -6.52
C VAL A 15 43.25 1.20 -7.60
N ALA A 16 44.31 1.00 -8.40
CA ALA A 16 44.35 -0.02 -9.45
C ALA A 16 44.58 -1.45 -8.93
N VAL A 17 45.21 -1.62 -7.76
CA VAL A 17 45.46 -2.95 -7.16
C VAL A 17 44.24 -3.48 -6.41
N LEU A 18 43.44 -2.60 -5.80
CA LEU A 18 42.22 -2.98 -5.08
C LEU A 18 41.03 -3.34 -6.00
N THR A 19 41.01 -2.85 -7.24
CA THR A 19 39.95 -3.15 -8.22
C THR A 19 40.10 -4.53 -8.87
N VAL A 20 41.32 -5.09 -8.91
CA VAL A 20 41.57 -6.43 -9.49
C VAL A 20 41.24 -7.56 -8.50
N ALA A 21 41.32 -7.31 -7.18
CA ALA A 21 41.02 -8.32 -6.16
C ALA A 21 39.51 -8.57 -5.97
N ALA A 22 38.65 -7.58 -6.23
CA ALA A 22 37.19 -7.73 -6.09
C ALA A 22 36.55 -8.51 -7.25
N ALA A 23 37.21 -8.59 -8.42
CA ALA A 23 36.68 -9.28 -9.59
C ALA A 23 36.86 -10.81 -9.55
N LEU A 24 37.72 -11.34 -8.68
CA LEU A 24 37.98 -12.78 -8.57
C LEU A 24 37.05 -13.53 -7.60
N VAL A 25 36.32 -12.83 -6.72
CA VAL A 25 35.38 -13.47 -5.78
C VAL A 25 33.99 -13.68 -6.40
N VAL A 26 33.61 -12.90 -7.42
CA VAL A 26 32.29 -12.98 -8.07
C VAL A 26 32.18 -14.17 -9.05
N ALA A 27 33.30 -14.71 -9.54
CA ALA A 27 33.29 -15.83 -10.49
C ALA A 27 33.12 -17.23 -9.85
N ALA A 28 33.24 -17.37 -8.52
CA ALA A 28 33.20 -18.68 -7.85
C ALA A 28 31.81 -19.11 -7.34
N VAL A 29 30.80 -18.24 -7.34
CA VAL A 29 29.46 -18.56 -6.79
C VAL A 29 28.45 -19.00 -7.88
N LEU A 30 28.80 -18.87 -9.16
CA LEU A 30 27.87 -19.12 -10.28
C LEU A 30 27.92 -20.53 -10.91
N VAL A 31 28.66 -21.50 -10.34
CA VAL A 31 28.79 -22.85 -10.95
C VAL A 31 28.15 -24.00 -10.15
N ALA A 32 27.58 -23.75 -8.96
CA ALA A 32 27.00 -24.84 -8.15
C ALA A 32 25.53 -24.58 -7.79
N ARG A 33 24.60 -24.88 -8.72
CA ARG A 33 23.24 -25.38 -8.44
C ARG A 33 22.48 -25.67 -9.74
N GLY A 34 22.94 -26.69 -10.45
CA GLY A 34 22.11 -27.46 -11.38
C GLY A 34 22.08 -28.90 -10.89
N ARG A 35 20.89 -29.39 -10.49
CA ARG A 35 20.37 -30.76 -10.68
C ARG A 35 19.22 -31.08 -9.71
N GLY A 36 18.03 -31.24 -10.30
CA GLY A 36 17.10 -32.35 -10.08
C GLY A 36 16.34 -32.44 -8.75
N ALA A 37 15.01 -32.40 -8.82
CA ALA A 37 14.18 -33.59 -8.63
C ALA A 37 12.70 -33.23 -8.87
N ALA A 38 12.09 -33.94 -9.81
CA ALA A 38 10.65 -33.99 -9.98
C ALA A 38 10.05 -34.99 -8.97
N ALA A 39 8.90 -34.65 -8.39
CA ALA A 39 8.00 -35.57 -7.69
C ALA A 39 6.58 -35.00 -7.87
N ALA A 40 5.79 -35.56 -8.79
CA ALA A 40 4.88 -36.69 -8.59
C ALA A 40 3.67 -36.31 -7.72
N ALA A 41 2.54 -36.09 -8.41
CA ALA A 41 1.21 -35.92 -7.84
C ALA A 41 0.69 -37.26 -7.30
N PRO A 42 -0.12 -37.27 -6.21
CA PRO A 42 -0.84 -38.46 -5.82
C PRO A 42 -2.19 -38.52 -6.53
N THR A 43 -2.39 -39.63 -7.24
CA THR A 43 -3.68 -40.21 -7.62
C THR A 43 -4.27 -40.99 -6.44
N ALA A 44 -5.56 -40.83 -6.17
CA ALA A 44 -6.39 -41.78 -5.42
C ALA A 44 -7.82 -41.63 -5.98
N SER A 45 -8.22 -42.51 -6.91
CA SER A 45 -8.82 -43.83 -6.68
C SER A 45 -10.24 -43.74 -6.13
N ALA A 46 -11.19 -44.03 -7.01
CA ALA A 46 -12.55 -44.40 -6.70
C ALA A 46 -12.59 -45.67 -5.84
N ALA A 47 -13.58 -45.74 -4.96
CA ALA A 47 -14.10 -46.98 -4.41
C ALA A 47 -15.63 -46.91 -4.46
N ASP A 48 -16.20 -47.89 -5.14
CA ASP A 48 -17.63 -48.17 -5.25
C ASP A 48 -18.25 -48.47 -3.88
N GLY A 49 -19.51 -48.08 -3.74
CA GLY A 49 -20.39 -48.45 -2.64
C GLY A 49 -21.84 -48.27 -3.06
N GLY A 50 -22.34 -49.20 -3.87
CA GLY A 50 -23.73 -49.23 -4.29
C GLY A 50 -24.68 -49.59 -3.15
N ALA A 51 -25.82 -48.90 -3.10
CA ALA A 51 -27.07 -49.43 -2.56
C ALA A 51 -28.22 -48.92 -3.43
N ALA A 52 -28.98 -49.86 -3.98
CA ALA A 52 -30.04 -49.65 -4.94
C ALA A 52 -31.40 -49.44 -4.25
N LEU A 53 -32.18 -48.52 -4.83
CA LEU A 53 -33.63 -48.50 -5.09
C LEU A 53 -34.63 -48.66 -3.92
N SER A 54 -35.56 -47.69 -3.84
CA SER A 54 -36.97 -48.01 -4.07
C SER A 54 -37.78 -46.82 -4.61
N PRO A 55 -38.70 -47.01 -5.57
CA PRO A 55 -39.41 -45.95 -6.28
C PRO A 55 -40.88 -45.86 -5.86
N ARG A 56 -41.27 -44.85 -5.08
CA ARG A 56 -42.67 -44.44 -4.92
C ARG A 56 -42.71 -42.95 -4.66
N ASP A 57 -43.05 -42.20 -5.71
CA ASP A 57 -43.88 -40.99 -5.70
C ASP A 57 -43.79 -40.34 -7.10
N ALA A 58 -44.42 -41.03 -8.06
CA ALA A 58 -44.71 -40.44 -9.36
C ALA A 58 -45.90 -39.49 -9.21
N ALA A 59 -45.64 -38.27 -8.75
CA ALA A 59 -46.57 -37.16 -8.86
C ALA A 59 -46.36 -36.49 -10.22
N GLN A 60 -47.38 -36.60 -11.07
CA GLN A 60 -47.50 -35.91 -12.36
C GLN A 60 -47.38 -34.40 -12.16
N ALA A 61 -46.31 -33.81 -12.67
CA ALA A 61 -46.22 -32.37 -12.89
C ALA A 61 -46.66 -32.06 -14.33
N PRO A 62 -47.55 -31.07 -14.55
CA PRO A 62 -48.04 -30.75 -15.88
C PRO A 62 -46.92 -30.17 -16.75
N SER A 63 -46.81 -30.71 -17.96
CA SER A 63 -45.99 -30.23 -19.07
C SER A 63 -46.47 -28.84 -19.54
N GLY A 64 -46.16 -27.82 -18.76
CA GLY A 64 -46.27 -26.42 -19.18
C GLY A 64 -44.93 -25.98 -19.77
N LEU A 65 -44.79 -26.03 -21.09
CA LEU A 65 -43.76 -25.29 -21.82
C LEU A 65 -44.05 -23.80 -21.69
N ALA A 66 -43.69 -23.20 -20.56
CA ALA A 66 -43.49 -21.77 -20.48
C ALA A 66 -42.26 -21.45 -21.33
N PRO A 67 -42.29 -20.43 -22.22
CA PRO A 67 -41.10 -20.01 -22.91
C PRO A 67 -40.10 -19.58 -21.82
N ALA A 68 -38.96 -20.29 -21.74
CA ALA A 68 -37.82 -19.79 -21.01
C ALA A 68 -37.44 -18.46 -21.67
N VAL A 69 -37.84 -17.36 -21.03
CA VAL A 69 -37.33 -16.04 -21.36
C VAL A 69 -35.87 -16.07 -20.97
N TRP A 70 -35.02 -16.42 -21.94
CA TRP A 70 -33.60 -16.16 -21.86
C TRP A 70 -33.46 -14.64 -21.82
N VAL A 71 -33.34 -14.07 -20.63
CA VAL A 71 -32.77 -12.75 -20.48
C VAL A 71 -31.32 -12.91 -20.95
N ALA A 72 -31.08 -12.61 -22.22
CA ALA A 72 -29.74 -12.50 -22.75
C ALA A 72 -29.02 -11.47 -21.86
N GLY A 73 -28.01 -11.91 -21.10
CA GLY A 73 -27.12 -11.00 -20.40
C GLY A 73 -26.55 -10.01 -21.42
N THR A 74 -26.56 -8.73 -21.09
CA THR A 74 -26.17 -7.64 -21.99
C THR A 74 -24.78 -7.93 -22.57
N PRO A 75 -24.64 -8.17 -23.89
CA PRO A 75 -23.33 -8.32 -24.51
C PRO A 75 -22.54 -7.03 -24.31
N GLY A 76 -21.38 -7.10 -23.66
CA GLY A 76 -20.44 -5.96 -23.56
C GLY A 76 -20.54 -5.09 -22.32
N ALA A 77 -21.00 -5.59 -21.17
CA ALA A 77 -20.83 -4.86 -19.90
C ALA A 77 -19.34 -4.53 -19.69
N ARG A 78 -18.99 -3.25 -19.79
CA ARG A 78 -17.63 -2.76 -19.56
C ARG A 78 -17.16 -3.25 -18.19
N VAL A 79 -15.91 -3.67 -18.08
CA VAL A 79 -15.32 -4.07 -16.79
C VAL A 79 -14.29 -3.03 -16.39
N LEU A 80 -14.35 -2.58 -15.13
CA LEU A 80 -13.27 -1.83 -14.50
C LEU A 80 -12.54 -2.78 -13.56
N ARG A 81 -11.30 -3.16 -13.88
CA ARG A 81 -10.47 -3.99 -13.00
C ARG A 81 -9.61 -3.09 -12.12
N ALA A 82 -9.88 -3.04 -10.83
CA ALA A 82 -9.08 -2.29 -9.87
C ALA A 82 -7.96 -3.17 -9.29
N CYS A 83 -6.74 -2.65 -9.26
CA CYS A 83 -5.66 -3.27 -8.49
C CYS A 83 -5.90 -2.90 -7.02
N ALA A 84 -6.05 -3.88 -6.14
CA ALA A 84 -6.31 -3.64 -4.73
C ALA A 84 -5.57 -4.64 -3.84
N ASP A 85 -5.40 -4.27 -2.58
CA ASP A 85 -4.78 -5.12 -1.59
C ASP A 85 -5.85 -5.85 -0.78
N PRO A 86 -5.79 -7.18 -0.62
CA PRO A 86 -6.82 -7.91 0.10
C PRO A 86 -6.78 -7.73 1.63
N ASN A 87 -5.72 -7.12 2.18
CA ASN A 87 -5.53 -6.96 3.63
C ASN A 87 -4.78 -5.66 3.97
N ASN A 88 -5.36 -4.51 3.63
CA ASN A 88 -4.73 -3.19 3.80
C ASN A 88 -5.75 -2.11 4.19
N LEU A 89 -6.63 -2.41 5.15
CA LEU A 89 -7.48 -1.38 5.72
C LEU A 89 -6.62 -0.22 6.26
N PRO A 90 -7.08 1.03 6.12
CA PRO A 90 -8.39 1.45 5.61
C PRO A 90 -8.53 1.58 4.09
N PHE A 91 -7.47 1.33 3.33
CA PHE A 91 -7.44 1.56 1.89
C PHE A 91 -8.33 0.55 1.17
N SER A 92 -7.96 -0.73 1.25
CA SER A 92 -8.75 -1.82 0.66
C SER A 92 -8.60 -3.12 1.45
N ASP A 93 -9.62 -3.96 1.36
CA ASP A 93 -9.54 -5.36 1.75
C ASP A 93 -10.43 -6.24 0.86
N SER A 94 -10.28 -7.56 1.00
CA SER A 94 -11.06 -8.55 0.22
C SER A 94 -12.54 -8.61 0.58
N THR A 95 -12.96 -7.97 1.68
CA THR A 95 -14.37 -7.88 2.07
C THR A 95 -15.06 -6.66 1.46
N GLY A 96 -14.31 -5.72 0.90
CA GLY A 96 -14.83 -4.49 0.32
C GLY A 96 -15.03 -3.35 1.34
N ALA A 97 -14.43 -3.46 2.53
CA ALA A 97 -14.64 -2.55 3.65
C ALA A 97 -13.68 -1.34 3.67
N GLY A 98 -12.80 -1.19 2.69
CA GLY A 98 -11.89 -0.05 2.57
C GLY A 98 -12.51 1.14 1.84
N PHE A 99 -12.03 2.35 2.11
CA PHE A 99 -12.52 3.53 1.39
C PHE A 99 -12.16 3.49 -0.10
N GLU A 100 -11.03 2.90 -0.48
CA GLU A 100 -10.69 2.72 -1.90
C GLU A 100 -11.62 1.69 -2.54
N ASN A 101 -12.12 0.69 -1.79
CA ASN A 101 -13.14 -0.22 -2.32
C ASN A 101 -14.40 0.56 -2.72
N HIS A 102 -14.93 1.39 -1.81
CA HIS A 102 -16.11 2.21 -2.09
C HIS A 102 -15.89 3.26 -3.18
N ILE A 103 -14.70 3.84 -3.28
CA ILE A 103 -14.35 4.71 -4.41
C ILE A 103 -14.38 3.91 -5.72
N ALA A 104 -13.83 2.69 -5.74
CA ALA A 104 -13.87 1.84 -6.94
C ALA A 104 -15.31 1.48 -7.36
N GLU A 105 -16.20 1.20 -6.41
CA GLU A 105 -17.63 0.96 -6.65
C GLU A 105 -18.32 2.19 -7.26
N LEU A 106 -18.05 3.37 -6.72
CA LEU A 106 -18.53 4.64 -7.25
C LEU A 106 -18.06 4.85 -8.70
N LEU A 107 -16.77 4.63 -8.98
CA LEU A 107 -16.22 4.78 -10.33
C LEU A 107 -16.84 3.79 -11.31
N ALA A 108 -16.99 2.53 -10.92
CA ALA A 108 -17.59 1.50 -11.76
C ALA A 108 -19.05 1.86 -12.12
N THR A 109 -19.82 2.35 -11.14
CA THR A 109 -21.20 2.80 -11.35
C THR A 109 -21.25 3.97 -12.34
N GLU A 110 -20.39 4.97 -12.16
CA GLU A 110 -20.31 6.14 -13.07
C GLU A 110 -19.84 5.78 -14.48
N LEU A 111 -19.07 4.71 -14.63
CA LEU A 111 -18.62 4.21 -15.93
C LEU A 111 -19.60 3.22 -16.57
N HIS A 112 -20.73 2.93 -15.90
CA HIS A 112 -21.65 1.84 -16.27
C HIS A 112 -20.90 0.52 -16.49
N ALA A 113 -19.95 0.24 -15.60
CA ALA A 113 -19.06 -0.90 -15.66
C ALA A 113 -19.28 -1.84 -14.47
N ARG A 114 -19.03 -3.12 -14.68
CA ARG A 114 -18.88 -4.08 -13.59
C ARG A 114 -17.50 -3.90 -12.95
N LEU A 115 -17.47 -3.88 -11.62
CA LEU A 115 -16.21 -3.83 -10.88
C LEU A 115 -15.64 -5.24 -10.70
N GLU A 116 -14.34 -5.37 -10.93
CA GLU A 116 -13.54 -6.54 -10.57
C GLU A 116 -12.28 -6.10 -9.85
N TYR A 117 -11.77 -6.95 -8.95
CA TYR A 117 -10.50 -6.70 -8.27
C TYR A 117 -9.44 -7.69 -8.71
N THR A 118 -8.24 -7.17 -8.95
CA THR A 118 -7.01 -7.96 -8.92
C THR A 118 -6.37 -7.77 -7.55
N TRP A 119 -6.53 -8.78 -6.70
CA TRP A 119 -5.98 -8.77 -5.34
C TRP A 119 -4.49 -9.07 -5.35
N TRP A 120 -3.69 -8.13 -4.85
CA TRP A 120 -2.26 -8.29 -4.70
C TRP A 120 -1.73 -7.40 -3.57
N ALA A 121 -0.92 -7.96 -2.67
CA ALA A 121 -0.31 -7.19 -1.58
C ALA A 121 0.57 -6.05 -2.11
N GLN A 122 0.38 -4.82 -1.62
CA GLN A 122 1.05 -3.59 -2.04
C GLN A 122 2.52 -3.50 -1.59
N ARG A 123 3.30 -4.54 -1.89
CA ARG A 123 4.72 -4.65 -1.62
C ARG A 123 5.56 -4.56 -2.89
N ARG A 124 6.86 -4.79 -2.75
CA ARG A 124 7.81 -4.83 -3.90
C ARG A 124 7.23 -5.68 -5.04
N GLY A 125 7.14 -5.08 -6.22
CA GLY A 125 6.63 -5.72 -7.43
C GLY A 125 5.14 -5.53 -7.70
N TYR A 126 4.37 -4.84 -6.85
CA TYR A 126 2.93 -4.60 -7.04
C TYR A 126 2.58 -4.17 -8.46
N VAL A 127 3.07 -2.99 -8.91
CA VAL A 127 2.79 -2.48 -10.26
C VAL A 127 3.22 -3.42 -11.38
N ARG A 128 4.37 -4.10 -11.22
CA ARG A 128 4.89 -5.03 -12.23
C ARG A 128 3.96 -6.23 -12.42
N ASN A 129 3.45 -6.78 -11.32
CA ASN A 129 2.63 -8.00 -11.35
C ASN A 129 1.13 -7.69 -11.54
N THR A 130 0.71 -6.42 -11.44
CA THR A 130 -0.69 -6.00 -11.59
C THR A 130 -0.89 -5.11 -12.82
N LEU A 131 -0.79 -3.79 -12.67
CA LEU A 131 -1.09 -2.80 -13.70
C LEU A 131 -0.25 -3.01 -14.97
N ALA A 132 1.06 -3.17 -14.83
CA ALA A 132 1.97 -3.34 -15.98
C ALA A 132 1.85 -4.72 -16.65
N ALA A 133 1.32 -5.72 -15.94
CA ALA A 133 1.01 -7.04 -16.49
C ALA A 133 -0.36 -7.09 -17.19
N GLY A 134 -1.13 -5.98 -17.17
CA GLY A 134 -2.47 -5.95 -17.75
C GLY A 134 -3.53 -6.70 -16.93
N ALA A 135 -3.21 -7.11 -15.69
CA ALA A 135 -4.14 -7.83 -14.82
C ALA A 135 -5.29 -6.93 -14.33
N CYS A 136 -5.00 -5.65 -14.12
CA CYS A 136 -5.95 -4.61 -13.73
C CYS A 136 -5.69 -3.31 -14.49
N ASP A 137 -6.65 -2.40 -14.45
CA ASP A 137 -6.71 -1.17 -15.25
C ASP A 137 -6.42 0.09 -14.45
N VAL A 138 -6.65 0.08 -13.13
CA VAL A 138 -6.50 1.27 -12.27
C VAL A 138 -5.88 0.95 -10.91
N LEU A 139 -4.92 1.78 -10.50
CA LEU A 139 -4.43 1.96 -9.13
C LEU A 139 -5.23 3.09 -8.49
N LEU A 140 -5.90 2.83 -7.37
CA LEU A 140 -6.86 3.77 -6.78
C LEU A 140 -6.18 4.94 -6.05
N GLY A 141 -5.10 4.68 -5.32
CA GLY A 141 -4.32 5.70 -4.61
C GLY A 141 -2.83 5.58 -4.87
N ILE A 142 -2.25 6.59 -5.54
CA ILE A 142 -0.81 6.76 -5.72
C ILE A 142 -0.41 8.22 -5.53
N PRO A 143 0.83 8.52 -5.11
CA PRO A 143 1.32 9.89 -5.11
C PRO A 143 1.23 10.52 -6.52
N ALA A 144 0.87 11.79 -6.61
CA ALA A 144 0.82 12.52 -7.88
C ALA A 144 2.20 12.61 -8.58
N SER A 145 3.29 12.41 -7.82
CA SER A 145 4.66 12.30 -8.34
C SER A 145 5.02 10.90 -8.87
N PHE A 146 4.16 9.89 -8.70
CA PHE A 146 4.45 8.50 -9.05
C PHE A 146 4.59 8.29 -10.56
N ASP A 147 5.81 8.10 -11.04
CA ASP A 147 6.16 8.16 -12.47
C ASP A 147 5.83 6.89 -13.28
N ARG A 148 5.53 5.77 -12.61
CA ARG A 148 5.30 4.47 -13.25
C ARG A 148 3.87 4.26 -13.78
N ALA A 149 3.01 5.27 -13.66
CA ALA A 149 1.64 5.24 -14.16
C ALA A 149 1.28 6.58 -14.83
N LEU A 150 0.31 6.56 -15.75
CA LEU A 150 -0.37 7.77 -16.20
C LEU A 150 -1.40 8.15 -15.12
N ARG A 151 -1.35 9.38 -14.63
CA ARG A 151 -2.10 9.80 -13.42
C ARG A 151 -3.28 10.70 -13.77
N THR A 152 -4.34 10.61 -12.98
CA THR A 152 -5.38 11.65 -12.89
C THR A 152 -4.83 12.91 -12.21
N ARG A 153 -5.63 13.96 -12.16
CA ARG A 153 -5.45 15.01 -11.13
C ARG A 153 -5.62 14.41 -9.74
N PRO A 154 -4.96 14.97 -8.72
CA PRO A 154 -5.15 14.54 -7.35
C PRO A 154 -6.60 14.74 -6.90
N TYR A 155 -7.13 13.79 -6.14
CA TYR A 155 -8.50 13.85 -5.60
C TYR A 155 -8.54 14.11 -4.09
N TYR A 156 -7.42 13.94 -3.38
CA TYR A 156 -7.21 14.47 -2.02
C TYR A 156 -5.73 14.73 -1.74
N ARG A 157 -5.45 15.52 -0.69
CA ARG A 157 -4.11 15.74 -0.17
C ARG A 157 -4.06 15.37 1.30
N SER A 158 -3.09 14.53 1.67
CA SER A 158 -2.90 14.12 3.06
C SER A 158 -1.45 14.29 3.50
N THR A 159 -1.17 13.92 4.74
CA THR A 159 0.07 14.21 5.45
C THR A 159 0.45 13.06 6.36
N TYR A 160 1.73 12.92 6.68
CA TYR A 160 2.10 12.22 7.91
C TYR A 160 1.54 12.97 9.12
N VAL A 161 1.27 12.22 10.19
CA VAL A 161 0.71 12.73 11.43
C VAL A 161 1.48 12.19 12.63
N PHE A 162 1.58 12.98 13.69
CA PHE A 162 1.86 12.50 15.04
C PHE A 162 0.59 11.85 15.61
N VAL A 163 0.75 10.69 16.25
CA VAL A 163 -0.30 9.99 16.97
C VAL A 163 0.14 9.79 18.42
N THR A 164 -0.63 10.28 19.37
CA THR A 164 -0.37 10.14 20.81
C THR A 164 -1.62 9.68 21.54
N GLN A 165 -1.49 9.12 22.75
CA GLN A 165 -2.64 8.95 23.62
C GLN A 165 -3.17 10.33 24.06
N ARG A 166 -4.49 10.51 24.19
CA ARG A 166 -5.03 11.74 24.79
C ARG A 166 -4.55 11.87 26.23
N GLY A 167 -4.00 13.04 26.58
CA GLY A 167 -3.31 13.26 27.86
C GLY A 167 -1.84 12.83 27.88
N GLY A 168 -1.34 12.26 26.77
CA GLY A 168 0.07 11.96 26.56
C GLY A 168 0.90 13.19 26.17
N PRO A 169 2.14 12.99 25.69
CA PRO A 169 3.01 14.09 25.31
C PRO A 169 2.40 14.92 24.17
N HIS A 170 2.52 16.24 24.28
CA HIS A 170 2.09 17.16 23.24
C HIS A 170 3.21 17.36 22.22
N VAL A 171 3.04 16.78 21.04
CA VAL A 171 4.00 16.88 19.91
C VAL A 171 3.30 17.52 18.73
N ARG A 172 3.84 18.65 18.26
CA ARG A 172 3.31 19.45 17.15
C ARG A 172 4.31 19.57 16.00
N SER A 173 5.60 19.47 16.28
CA SER A 173 6.67 19.64 15.29
C SER A 173 7.73 18.56 15.44
N PHE A 174 8.41 18.24 14.34
CA PHE A 174 9.67 17.50 14.37
C PHE A 174 10.73 18.22 15.21
N ASP A 175 10.65 19.55 15.36
CA ASP A 175 11.58 20.36 16.16
C ASP A 175 11.32 20.30 17.68
N ASP A 176 10.24 19.63 18.12
CA ASP A 176 9.91 19.60 19.54
C ASP A 176 10.98 18.81 20.34
N PRO A 177 11.64 19.42 21.35
CA PRO A 177 12.75 18.79 22.07
C PRO A 177 12.31 17.58 22.91
N VAL A 178 11.00 17.41 23.13
CA VAL A 178 10.45 16.23 23.80
C VAL A 178 10.74 14.95 23.02
N LEU A 179 10.81 15.00 21.69
CA LEU A 179 11.06 13.84 20.83
C LEU A 179 12.37 13.12 21.17
N LYS A 180 13.39 13.85 21.65
CA LYS A 180 14.67 13.26 22.11
C LYS A 180 14.54 12.38 23.36
N ARG A 181 13.38 12.36 24.02
CA ARG A 181 13.11 11.58 25.25
C ARG A 181 11.98 10.57 25.11
N LEU A 182 11.24 10.60 24.00
CA LEU A 182 10.09 9.71 23.78
C LEU A 182 10.52 8.43 23.07
N ARG A 183 9.81 7.33 23.31
CA ARG A 183 9.81 6.15 22.46
C ARG A 183 8.91 6.44 21.26
N ILE A 184 9.45 6.36 20.05
CA ILE A 184 8.78 6.81 18.83
C ILE A 184 8.54 5.62 17.90
N GLY A 185 7.28 5.33 17.62
CA GLY A 185 6.89 4.40 16.55
C GLY A 185 7.00 5.05 15.18
N VAL A 186 7.68 4.40 14.24
CA VAL A 186 7.85 4.89 12.87
C VAL A 186 7.56 3.80 11.86
N SER A 187 6.91 4.16 10.76
CA SER A 187 6.74 3.25 9.63
C SER A 187 8.07 3.05 8.89
N VAL A 188 8.38 1.80 8.51
CA VAL A 188 9.57 1.43 7.72
C VAL A 188 9.17 0.53 6.55
N VAL A 189 9.95 0.52 5.48
CA VAL A 189 9.60 -0.16 4.21
C VAL A 189 10.55 -1.31 3.93
N GLY A 190 10.01 -2.44 3.45
CA GLY A 190 10.82 -3.59 3.04
C GLY A 190 11.35 -4.44 4.21
N ASP A 191 11.93 -5.58 3.85
CA ASP A 191 12.53 -6.52 4.81
C ASP A 191 13.86 -5.98 5.40
N ASP A 192 14.43 -4.98 4.74
CA ASP A 192 15.61 -4.23 5.14
C ASP A 192 15.29 -3.02 6.04
N TYR A 193 14.02 -2.83 6.44
CA TYR A 193 13.58 -1.75 7.32
C TYR A 193 14.01 -0.36 6.83
N ALA A 194 13.92 -0.13 5.52
CA ALA A 194 14.31 1.13 4.90
C ALA A 194 13.56 2.32 5.53
N ALA A 195 14.34 3.37 5.86
CA ALA A 195 13.85 4.58 6.51
C ALA A 195 12.83 5.33 5.63
N THR A 196 11.70 5.70 6.22
CA THR A 196 10.71 6.60 5.60
C THR A 196 11.07 8.06 5.88
N PRO A 197 10.43 9.06 5.24
CA PRO A 197 10.73 10.47 5.51
C PRO A 197 10.72 10.85 7.00
N PRO A 198 9.76 10.43 7.84
CA PRO A 198 9.80 10.70 9.28
C PRO A 198 11.08 10.22 9.97
N VAL A 199 11.61 9.05 9.60
CA VAL A 199 12.83 8.51 10.20
C VAL A 199 14.02 9.42 9.88
N HIS A 200 14.17 9.83 8.62
CA HIS A 200 15.24 10.75 8.22
C HIS A 200 15.16 12.08 8.97
N ALA A 201 13.95 12.62 9.15
CA ALA A 201 13.72 13.91 9.81
C ALA A 201 14.02 13.88 11.31
N LEU A 202 13.73 12.77 11.98
CA LEU A 202 14.08 12.55 13.39
C LEU A 202 15.58 12.43 13.58
N LEU A 203 16.25 11.63 12.74
CA LEU A 203 17.70 11.45 12.82
C LEU A 203 18.46 12.75 12.51
N ALA A 204 17.98 13.56 11.56
CA ALA A 204 18.53 14.88 11.26
C ALA A 204 18.44 15.88 12.42
N ARG A 205 17.62 15.59 13.43
CA ARG A 205 17.43 16.40 14.65
C ARG A 205 18.05 15.76 15.89
N ASP A 206 18.95 14.79 15.70
CA ASP A 206 19.63 14.05 16.77
C ASP A 206 18.66 13.34 17.73
N VAL A 207 17.52 12.84 17.22
CA VAL A 207 16.71 11.89 17.97
C VAL A 207 17.49 10.57 18.06
N PRO A 208 17.73 10.03 19.27
CA PRO A 208 18.53 8.82 19.43
C PRO A 208 17.93 7.62 18.67
N PRO A 209 18.70 6.84 17.89
CA PRO A 209 18.17 5.71 17.14
C PRO A 209 17.52 4.62 18.01
N ASP A 210 17.97 4.45 19.24
CA ASP A 210 17.42 3.51 20.22
C ASP A 210 16.02 3.90 20.74
N HIS A 211 15.63 5.16 20.53
CA HIS A 211 14.27 5.64 20.79
C HIS A 211 13.30 5.29 19.65
N LEU A 212 13.80 4.95 18.46
CA LEU A 212 12.99 4.64 17.29
C LEU A 212 12.60 3.17 17.26
N ARG A 213 11.30 2.90 17.11
CA ARG A 213 10.73 1.56 16.94
C ARG A 213 10.10 1.46 15.57
N GLY A 214 10.74 0.67 14.70
CA GLY A 214 10.29 0.45 13.33
C GLY A 214 9.12 -0.54 13.25
N TYR A 215 8.07 -0.15 12.55
CA TYR A 215 6.92 -0.99 12.21
C TYR A 215 6.82 -1.08 10.69
N THR A 216 6.93 -2.29 10.14
CA THR A 216 6.90 -2.48 8.69
C THR A 216 5.53 -2.07 8.13
N VAL A 217 5.51 -1.32 7.03
CA VAL A 217 4.26 -0.94 6.35
C VAL A 217 3.49 -2.15 5.79
N TYR A 218 4.14 -3.31 5.70
CA TYR A 218 3.50 -4.56 5.26
C TYR A 218 3.02 -5.43 6.42
N GLY A 219 3.59 -5.25 7.63
CA GLY A 219 3.36 -6.10 8.80
C GLY A 219 3.49 -7.61 8.55
N ASP A 220 2.85 -8.41 9.40
CA ASP A 220 2.65 -9.85 9.17
C ASP A 220 1.32 -10.04 8.46
N TYR A 221 1.34 -10.45 7.19
CA TYR A 221 0.12 -10.62 6.38
C TYR A 221 -0.83 -11.72 6.87
N ARG A 222 -0.41 -12.54 7.84
CA ARG A 222 -1.29 -13.52 8.51
C ARG A 222 -2.22 -12.85 9.52
N GLU A 223 -1.92 -11.62 9.93
CA GLU A 223 -2.74 -10.82 10.84
C GLU A 223 -3.67 -9.88 10.08
N PRO A 224 -4.85 -9.54 10.64
CA PRO A 224 -5.74 -8.55 10.05
C PRO A 224 -5.14 -7.14 10.15
N ALA A 225 -5.27 -6.37 9.08
CA ALA A 225 -4.78 -4.99 8.97
C ALA A 225 -3.33 -4.80 9.50
N PRO A 226 -2.34 -5.53 8.94
CA PRO A 226 -0.96 -5.49 9.42
C PRO A 226 -0.32 -4.08 9.58
N PRO A 227 -0.63 -3.08 8.72
CA PRO A 227 -0.10 -1.73 8.87
C PRO A 227 -0.58 -0.99 10.14
N ALA A 228 -1.67 -1.43 10.78
CA ALA A 228 -2.25 -0.79 11.97
C ALA A 228 -1.31 -0.81 13.19
N ARG A 229 -0.35 -1.74 13.23
CA ARG A 229 0.48 -2.01 14.41
C ARG A 229 1.22 -0.80 14.97
N VAL A 230 1.61 0.16 14.13
CA VAL A 230 2.28 1.39 14.58
C VAL A 230 1.35 2.28 15.41
N VAL A 231 0.05 2.30 15.09
CA VAL A 231 -0.99 3.02 15.84
C VAL A 231 -1.36 2.25 17.09
N ASP A 232 -1.49 0.91 16.98
CA ASP A 232 -1.81 0.06 18.12
C ASP A 232 -0.74 0.11 19.20
N ALA A 233 0.53 0.26 18.82
CA ALA A 233 1.63 0.44 19.75
C ALA A 233 1.46 1.70 20.63
N VAL A 234 0.91 2.78 20.08
CA VAL A 234 0.54 3.98 20.88
C VAL A 234 -0.64 3.65 21.79
N ALA A 235 -1.67 2.97 21.29
CA ALA A 235 -2.83 2.59 22.10
C ALA A 235 -2.46 1.68 23.28
N ARG A 236 -1.48 0.78 23.11
CA ARG A 236 -0.94 -0.09 24.17
C ARG A 236 0.04 0.61 25.10
N GLY A 237 0.66 1.71 24.66
CA GLY A 237 1.72 2.41 25.40
C GLY A 237 3.12 1.80 25.21
N ASP A 238 3.30 1.00 24.16
CA ASP A 238 4.61 0.45 23.77
C ASP A 238 5.55 1.56 23.25
N VAL A 239 4.95 2.58 22.63
CA VAL A 239 5.59 3.84 22.22
C VAL A 239 4.77 5.02 22.73
N ASP A 240 5.42 6.15 22.98
CA ASP A 240 4.77 7.35 23.53
C ASP A 240 4.12 8.20 22.43
N VAL A 241 4.69 8.13 21.22
CA VAL A 241 4.18 8.77 20.00
C VAL A 241 4.47 7.88 18.80
N ALA A 242 3.59 7.89 17.80
CA ALA A 242 3.88 7.35 16.48
C ALA A 242 3.87 8.45 15.41
N ILE A 243 4.67 8.28 14.37
CA ILE A 243 4.58 9.07 13.14
C ILE A 243 4.21 8.15 11.99
N ALA A 244 3.00 8.30 11.48
CA ALA A 244 2.40 7.41 10.51
C ALA A 244 1.69 8.19 9.39
N TRP A 245 1.41 7.50 8.27
CA TRP A 245 0.68 8.09 7.16
C TRP A 245 -0.76 8.42 7.56
N GLY A 246 -1.23 9.64 7.28
CA GLY A 246 -2.50 10.19 7.78
C GLY A 246 -3.72 9.30 7.60
N PRO A 247 -4.04 8.82 6.37
CA PRO A 247 -5.24 8.00 6.13
C PRO A 247 -5.27 6.74 7.00
N LEU A 248 -4.11 6.08 7.15
CA LEU A 248 -3.95 4.91 8.02
C LEU A 248 -4.16 5.31 9.49
N ALA A 249 -3.41 6.32 9.94
CA ALA A 249 -3.40 6.77 11.32
C ALA A 249 -4.77 7.25 11.80
N GLY A 250 -5.46 8.07 11.01
CA GLY A 250 -6.77 8.61 11.34
C GLY A 250 -7.83 7.54 11.52
N TYR A 251 -7.89 6.56 10.62
CA TYR A 251 -8.84 5.46 10.69
C TYR A 251 -8.69 4.60 11.95
N PHE A 252 -7.45 4.17 12.23
CA PHE A 252 -7.17 3.29 13.38
C PHE A 252 -7.20 4.05 14.70
N ALA A 253 -6.80 5.33 14.73
CA ALA A 253 -6.92 6.16 15.92
C ALA A 253 -8.38 6.35 16.35
N ALA A 254 -9.30 6.52 15.40
CA ALA A 254 -10.74 6.64 15.68
C ALA A 254 -11.37 5.35 16.21
N ARG A 255 -10.73 4.19 15.98
CA ARG A 255 -11.18 2.85 16.38
C ARG A 255 -10.37 2.27 17.53
N ALA A 256 -9.38 2.99 18.03
CA ALA A 256 -8.51 2.53 19.09
C ALA A 256 -9.31 2.37 20.40
N PRO A 257 -9.04 1.33 21.20
CA PRO A 257 -9.71 1.12 22.48
C PRO A 257 -9.39 2.23 23.50
N ARG A 258 -8.28 2.95 23.30
CA ARG A 258 -7.92 4.14 24.08
C ARG A 258 -7.98 5.38 23.18
N PRO A 259 -8.54 6.51 23.66
CA PRO A 259 -8.60 7.73 22.86
C PRO A 259 -7.21 8.20 22.44
N LEU A 260 -7.00 8.33 21.13
CA LEU A 260 -5.78 8.89 20.56
C LEU A 260 -6.02 10.32 20.05
N ALA A 261 -4.95 11.10 19.98
CA ALA A 261 -4.87 12.38 19.30
C ALA A 261 -4.07 12.22 18.01
N VAL A 262 -4.57 12.82 16.93
CA VAL A 262 -3.92 12.81 15.61
C VAL A 262 -3.63 14.25 15.22
N THR A 263 -2.36 14.57 15.00
CA THR A 263 -1.92 15.95 14.69
C THR A 263 -1.04 15.93 13.44
N PRO A 264 -1.38 16.68 12.38
CA PRO A 264 -0.49 16.85 11.21
C PRO A 264 0.93 17.21 11.63
N VAL A 265 1.93 16.58 10.99
CA VAL A 265 3.32 16.93 11.25
C VAL A 265 3.62 18.35 10.79
N SER A 266 4.58 18.99 11.45
CA SER A 266 5.20 20.22 11.00
C SER A 266 6.73 20.12 11.10
N PRO A 267 7.49 20.78 10.20
CA PRO A 267 7.02 21.41 8.95
C PRO A 267 6.44 20.37 7.97
N GLN A 268 5.68 20.81 6.96
CA GLN A 268 5.13 19.92 5.93
C GLN A 268 6.19 19.41 4.95
N ILE A 269 7.31 20.13 4.84
CA ILE A 269 8.47 19.79 4.05
C ILE A 269 9.69 20.14 4.90
N ASP A 270 10.59 19.19 5.12
CA ASP A 270 11.88 19.44 5.73
C ASP A 270 12.91 19.87 4.68
N LEU A 271 13.90 20.66 5.07
CA LEU A 271 14.93 21.15 4.15
C LEU A 271 16.07 20.13 3.97
N PRO A 272 16.70 20.02 2.79
CA PRO A 272 16.48 20.84 1.59
C PRO A 272 15.26 20.44 0.74
N PHE A 273 14.76 19.19 0.82
CA PHE A 273 13.51 18.77 0.15
C PHE A 273 13.04 17.37 0.62
N LEU A 274 12.47 17.27 1.81
CA LEU A 274 11.90 16.03 2.36
C LEU A 274 10.40 16.24 2.68
N PRO A 275 9.49 15.93 1.75
CA PRO A 275 8.06 16.17 1.95
C PRO A 275 7.41 15.15 2.90
N PHE A 276 6.48 15.62 3.71
CA PHE A 276 5.57 14.79 4.51
C PHE A 276 4.12 14.88 4.05
N VAL A 277 3.85 15.71 3.05
CA VAL A 277 2.53 15.95 2.46
C VAL A 277 2.52 15.42 1.03
N PHE A 278 1.46 14.72 0.67
CA PHE A 278 1.34 14.09 -0.64
C PHE A 278 -0.05 14.30 -1.21
N ASP A 279 -0.09 14.79 -2.45
CA ASP A 279 -1.26 14.77 -3.30
C ASP A 279 -1.46 13.35 -3.84
N ILE A 280 -2.68 12.81 -3.71
CA ILE A 280 -3.00 11.45 -4.10
C ILE A 280 -3.92 11.46 -5.32
N ALA A 281 -3.50 10.71 -6.34
CA ALA A 281 -4.17 10.56 -7.63
C ALA A 281 -4.45 9.08 -7.91
N MET A 282 -5.27 8.81 -8.94
CA MET A 282 -5.40 7.48 -9.52
C MET A 282 -4.34 7.27 -10.59
N GLY A 283 -3.94 6.02 -10.82
CA GLY A 283 -2.97 5.64 -11.84
C GLY A 283 -3.52 4.60 -12.81
N VAL A 284 -3.37 4.84 -14.11
CA VAL A 284 -3.66 3.87 -15.17
C VAL A 284 -2.38 3.56 -15.97
N ARG A 285 -2.43 2.58 -16.88
CA ARG A 285 -1.28 2.29 -17.74
C ARG A 285 -0.97 3.49 -18.64
N ARG A 286 0.31 3.62 -19.02
CA ARG A 286 0.69 4.60 -20.05
C ARG A 286 -0.02 4.24 -21.36
N GLY A 287 -0.65 5.22 -21.98
CA GLY A 287 -1.47 5.03 -23.20
C GLY A 287 -2.98 4.95 -22.92
N ASP A 288 -3.42 4.64 -21.69
CA ASP A 288 -4.84 4.56 -21.34
C ASP A 288 -5.45 5.96 -21.04
N THR A 289 -5.16 6.93 -21.92
CA THR A 289 -5.55 8.34 -21.77
C THR A 289 -7.06 8.52 -21.65
N ALA A 290 -7.84 7.80 -22.46
CA ALA A 290 -9.30 7.87 -22.41
C ALA A 290 -9.88 7.39 -21.07
N LEU A 291 -9.30 6.33 -20.48
CA LEU A 291 -9.68 5.88 -19.14
C LEU A 291 -9.31 6.94 -18.10
N ARG A 292 -8.07 7.46 -18.16
CA ARG A 292 -7.62 8.52 -17.25
C ARG A 292 -8.55 9.74 -17.29
N ASP A 293 -8.90 10.22 -18.48
CA ASP A 293 -9.79 11.38 -18.66
C ASP A 293 -11.20 11.11 -18.12
N SER A 294 -11.72 9.89 -18.32
CA SER A 294 -13.01 9.48 -17.76
C SER A 294 -13.00 9.48 -16.23
N LEU A 295 -11.94 8.92 -15.63
CA LEU A 295 -11.75 8.91 -14.17
C LEU A 295 -11.61 10.34 -13.63
N ASP A 296 -10.80 11.19 -14.28
CA ASP A 296 -10.64 12.60 -13.95
C ASP A 296 -11.97 13.36 -13.92
N ALA A 297 -12.83 13.11 -14.91
CA ALA A 297 -14.14 13.74 -14.99
C ALA A 297 -15.05 13.28 -13.84
N ILE A 298 -15.03 11.99 -13.49
CA ILE A 298 -15.80 11.45 -12.36
C ILE A 298 -15.29 12.02 -11.04
N LEU A 299 -13.97 12.04 -10.83
CA LEU A 299 -13.33 12.58 -9.62
C LEU A 299 -13.76 14.02 -9.36
N VAL A 300 -13.85 14.85 -10.40
CA VAL A 300 -14.35 16.22 -10.26
C VAL A 300 -15.83 16.26 -9.94
N ARG A 301 -16.68 15.55 -10.70
CA ARG A 301 -18.14 15.59 -10.48
C ARG A 301 -18.54 15.03 -9.11
N ARG A 302 -17.85 14.01 -8.64
CA ARG A 302 -18.16 13.28 -7.40
C ARG A 302 -17.28 13.68 -6.22
N LYS A 303 -16.53 14.79 -6.34
CA LYS A 303 -15.68 15.31 -5.25
C LYS A 303 -16.42 15.42 -3.91
N PRO A 304 -17.65 15.96 -3.81
CA PRO A 304 -18.34 16.04 -2.52
C PRO A 304 -18.61 14.67 -1.87
N THR A 305 -18.99 13.67 -2.68
CA THR A 305 -19.21 12.29 -2.21
C THR A 305 -17.91 11.65 -1.74
N ILE A 306 -16.83 11.79 -2.53
CA ILE A 306 -15.50 11.29 -2.18
C ILE A 306 -14.99 11.98 -0.90
N ASP A 307 -15.22 13.29 -0.77
CA ASP A 307 -14.79 14.06 0.39
C ASP A 307 -15.51 13.61 1.67
N SER A 308 -16.81 13.36 1.59
CA SER A 308 -17.60 12.81 2.70
C SER A 308 -17.15 11.39 3.07
N LEU A 309 -16.83 10.54 2.09
CA LEU A 309 -16.30 9.21 2.33
C LEU A 309 -14.93 9.25 3.02
N LEU A 310 -14.00 10.10 2.55
CA LEU A 310 -12.70 10.26 3.21
C LEU A 310 -12.84 10.77 4.65
N ALA A 311 -13.81 11.66 4.90
CA ALA A 311 -14.11 12.15 6.24
C ALA A 311 -14.67 11.06 7.17
N SER A 312 -15.56 10.17 6.68
CA SER A 312 -16.10 9.06 7.48
C SER A 312 -15.05 8.00 7.84
N TYR A 313 -13.96 7.93 7.07
CA TYR A 313 -12.78 7.13 7.36
C TYR A 313 -11.72 7.88 8.20
N HIS A 314 -12.02 9.10 8.65
CA HIS A 314 -11.14 9.96 9.43
C HIS A 314 -9.80 10.27 8.75
N VAL A 315 -9.78 10.35 7.42
CA VAL A 315 -8.57 10.69 6.66
C VAL A 315 -8.20 12.16 6.93
N PRO A 316 -7.04 12.44 7.57
CA PRO A 316 -6.56 13.81 7.77
C PRO A 316 -6.22 14.44 6.42
N ARG A 317 -6.80 15.60 6.13
CA ARG A 317 -6.70 16.24 4.82
C ARG A 317 -6.22 17.68 4.94
N LEU A 318 -5.45 18.10 3.94
CA LEU A 318 -4.89 19.46 3.83
C LEU A 318 -5.49 20.26 2.66
N ASP A 319 -6.32 19.61 1.83
CA ASP A 319 -7.00 20.22 0.69
C ASP A 319 -8.41 20.74 1.02
N VAL A 320 -8.85 20.56 2.27
CA VAL A 320 -10.04 21.21 2.84
C VAL A 320 -9.58 22.25 3.84
N ALA A 321 -10.25 23.40 3.88
CA ALA A 321 -10.10 24.30 5.02
C ALA A 321 -10.44 23.49 6.28
N GLY A 322 -9.61 23.60 7.32
CA GLY A 322 -9.92 22.96 8.59
C GLY A 322 -11.29 23.41 9.11
N PRO A 323 -11.90 22.66 10.04
CA PRO A 323 -13.03 23.20 10.80
C PRO A 323 -12.64 24.52 11.48
#